data_AF-A0A7C4RH59-F1
#
_entry.id   AF-A0A7C4RH59-F1
#
_cell.length_a   1.000
_cell.length_b   1.000
_cell.length_c   1.000
_cell.angle_alpha   90.00
_cell.angle_beta   90.00
_cell.angle_gamma   90.00
#
_symmetry.space_group_name_H-M   'P 1'
#
loop_
_entity.id
_entity.type
_entity.pdbx_description
1 polymer ?
#
loop_
_entity_poly.entity_id
_entity_poly.type
_entity_poly.pdbx_seq_one_letter_code
_entity_poly.pdbx_strand_id
1 'polypeptide(L)' 'MPRVIIHTAKRPFIHTTESGERIAICMCGLSLAYPFCDGSHRMTEDEDENTIYLYDPERRRLAKMNLEDLRKV' A
#
# COMPACT_ATOMS: atom_id res chain seq x y z
N MET A 1 15.12 8.98 -12.58
CA MET A 1 13.76 9.23 -13.11
C MET A 1 12.75 8.77 -12.07
N PRO A 2 11.74 9.58 -11.72
CA PRO A 2 10.64 9.11 -10.88
C PRO A 2 9.80 8.08 -11.65
N ARG A 3 9.18 7.15 -10.92
CA ARG A 3 8.27 6.15 -11.48
C ARG A 3 7.02 6.05 -10.60
N VAL A 4 5.88 5.80 -11.22
CA VAL A 4 4.63 5.53 -10.51
C VAL A 4 4.47 4.02 -10.38
N ILE A 5 4.28 3.53 -9.16
CA ILE A 5 3.98 2.12 -8.86
C ILE A 5 2.60 2.07 -8.21
N ILE A 6 1.68 1.31 -8.81
CA ILE A 6 0.32 1.16 -8.30
C ILE A 6 0.30 -0.02 -7.33
N HIS A 7 0.00 0.26 -6.06
CA HIS A 7 -0.26 -0.77 -5.05
C HIS A 7 -1.76 -1.08 -5.01
N THR A 8 -2.11 -2.34 -5.28
CA THR A 8 -3.51 -2.82 -5.20
C THR A 8 -3.77 -3.70 -3.98
N ALA A 9 -2.72 -4.25 -3.37
CA ALA A 9 -2.85 -5.09 -2.20
C ALA A 9 -3.12 -4.26 -0.94
N LYS A 10 -4.30 -4.45 -0.33
CA LYS A 10 -4.73 -3.73 0.88
C LYS A 10 -4.36 -4.42 2.20
N ARG A 11 -3.67 -5.57 2.15
CA ARG A 11 -3.36 -6.39 3.34
C ARG A 11 -1.94 -6.96 3.27
N PRO A 12 -1.31 -7.25 4.41
CA PRO A 12 0.02 -7.84 4.41
C PRO A 12 0.01 -9.27 3.87
N PHE A 13 1.11 -9.67 3.24
CA PHE A 13 1.38 -11.06 2.95
C PHE A 13 1.92 -11.74 4.21
N ILE A 14 1.33 -12.87 4.60
CA ILE A 14 1.78 -13.62 5.78
C ILE A 14 2.69 -14.76 5.31
N HIS A 15 3.97 -14.63 5.61
CA HIS A 15 4.94 -15.70 5.44
C HIS A 15 5.05 -16.51 6.73
N THR A 16 4.99 -17.83 6.62
CA THR A 16 5.23 -18.75 7.74
C THR A 16 6.58 -19.41 7.52
N THR A 17 7.48 -19.28 8.49
CA THR A 17 8.83 -19.87 8.44
C THR A 17 8.78 -21.38 8.70
N GLU A 18 9.89 -22.07 8.48
CA GLU A 18 10.04 -23.50 8.84
C GLU A 18 9.89 -23.74 10.36
N SER A 19 10.28 -22.76 11.18
CA SER A 19 10.08 -22.77 12.64
C SER A 19 8.62 -22.54 13.08
N GLY A 20 7.72 -22.21 12.14
CA GLY A 20 6.31 -21.92 12.40
C GLY A 20 6.01 -20.47 12.80
N GLU A 21 7.01 -19.59 12.77
CA GLU A 21 6.83 -18.17 13.06
C GLU A 21 6.12 -17.46 11.91
N ARG A 22 5.26 -16.50 12.23
CA ARG A 22 4.48 -15.74 11.24
C ARG A 22 5.06 -14.34 11.07
N ILE A 23 5.52 -14.05 9.86
CA ILE A 23 6.05 -12.75 9.47
C ILE A 23 5.02 -12.06 8.57
N ALA A 24 4.59 -10.86 8.97
CA ALA A 24 3.68 -10.03 8.18
C ALA A 24 4.47 -9.04 7.32
N ILE A 25 4.48 -9.28 6.01
CA ILE A 25 5.17 -8.46 5.01
C ILE A 25 4.19 -7.41 4.47
N CYS A 26 4.59 -6.14 4.51
CA CYS A 26 3.78 -5.04 4.02
C CYS A 26 3.62 -5.12 2.50
N MET A 27 2.37 -5.05 2.04
CA MET A 27 2.04 -4.98 0.60
C MET A 27 1.27 -3.69 0.24
N CYS A 28 0.80 -2.93 1.23
CA CYS A 28 0.02 -1.70 1.03
C CYS A 28 0.88 -0.46 0.71
N GLY A 29 2.20 -0.52 0.93
CA GLY A 29 3.11 0.59 0.65
C GLY A 29 3.18 1.70 1.71
N LEU A 30 2.35 1.66 2.77
CA LEU A 30 2.26 2.73 3.78
C LEU A 30 2.96 2.43 5.12
N SER A 31 3.66 1.31 5.26
CA SER A 31 4.31 0.97 6.54
C SER A 31 5.52 1.86 6.80
N LEU A 32 5.63 2.41 8.02
CA LEU A 32 6.86 3.07 8.47
C LEU A 32 7.96 2.08 8.89
N ALA A 33 7.59 0.81 9.10
CA ALA A 33 8.51 -0.28 9.40
C ALA A 33 8.79 -1.16 8.18
N TYR A 34 8.67 -0.60 6.97
CA TYR A 34 8.88 -1.34 5.71
C TYR A 34 10.23 -2.09 5.73
N PRO A 35 10.27 -3.39 5.36
CA PRO A 35 9.26 -4.16 4.61
C PRO A 35 8.16 -4.82 5.46
N PHE A 36 8.19 -4.66 6.79
CA PHE A 36 7.24 -5.32 7.68
C PHE A 36 5.94 -4.54 7.80
N CYS A 37 4.85 -5.24 8.09
CA CYS A 37 3.55 -4.62 8.35
C CYS A 37 3.51 -4.03 9.77
N ASP A 38 3.22 -2.73 9.88
CA ASP A 38 3.00 -2.01 11.14
C ASP A 38 1.52 -1.74 11.43
N GLY A 39 0.61 -2.25 10.60
CA GLY A 39 -0.83 -2.04 10.71
C GLY A 39 -1.37 -0.86 9.89
N SER A 40 -0.52 -0.07 9.22
CA SER A 40 -0.93 1.07 8.39
C SER A 40 -1.89 0.69 7.25
N HIS A 41 -1.92 -0.58 6.84
CA HIS A 41 -2.85 -1.08 5.82
C HIS A 41 -4.33 -0.86 6.18
N ARG A 42 -4.67 -0.66 7.46
CA ARG A 42 -6.04 -0.32 7.87
C ARG A 42 -6.50 1.03 7.31
N MET A 43 -5.55 1.93 7.03
CA MET A 43 -5.84 3.23 6.41
C MET A 43 -6.26 3.11 4.95
N THR A 44 -6.14 1.94 4.32
CA THR A 44 -6.50 1.74 2.90
C THR A 44 -7.78 0.93 2.72
N GLU A 45 -8.48 0.56 3.82
CA GLU A 45 -9.68 -0.28 3.76
C GLU A 45 -10.87 0.40 3.06
N ASP A 46 -10.98 1.73 3.19
CA ASP A 46 -12.03 2.57 2.58
C ASP A 46 -11.67 3.08 1.18
N GLU A 47 -10.53 2.68 0.62
CA GLU A 47 -10.11 3.12 -0.72
C GLU A 47 -10.93 2.47 -1.84
N ASP A 48 -11.26 3.25 -2.85
CA ASP A 48 -11.96 2.80 -4.06
C ASP A 48 -10.99 2.22 -5.12
N GLU A 49 -11.42 1.19 -5.86
CA GLU A 49 -10.57 0.47 -6.82
C GLU A 49 -10.15 1.31 -8.04
N ASN A 50 -10.96 2.31 -8.44
CA ASN A 50 -10.67 3.16 -9.59
C ASN A 50 -10.08 4.52 -9.19
N THR A 51 -9.68 4.65 -7.93
CA THR A 51 -9.14 5.88 -7.36
C THR A 51 -7.71 5.66 -6.87
N ILE A 52 -6.78 6.46 -7.35
CA ILE A 52 -5.40 6.52 -6.84
C ILE A 52 -5.36 7.54 -5.71
N TYR A 53 -4.86 7.12 -4.56
CA TYR A 53 -4.65 7.97 -3.40
C TYR A 53 -3.15 8.31 -3.28
N LEU A 54 -2.85 9.61 -3.20
CA LEU A 54 -1.50 10.09 -2.99
C LEU A 54 -1.25 10.28 -1.50
N TYR A 55 -0.22 9.63 -0.99
CA TYR A 55 0.21 9.74 0.41
C TYR A 55 1.52 10.51 0.51
N ASP A 56 1.68 11.25 1.61
CA ASP A 56 2.98 11.80 2.00
C ASP A 56 3.79 10.82 2.88
N PRO A 57 5.05 11.12 3.19
CA PRO A 57 5.86 10.28 4.08
C PRO A 57 5.30 10.11 5.51
N GLU A 58 4.41 11.00 5.95
CA GLU A 58 3.72 10.91 7.24
C GLU A 58 2.42 10.09 7.18
N ARG A 59 2.12 9.49 6.02
CA ARG A 59 0.92 8.70 5.70
C ARG A 59 -0.37 9.52 5.64
N ARG A 60 -0.28 10.83 5.40
CA ARG A 60 -1.47 11.67 5.15
C ARG A 60 -1.88 11.59 3.69
N ARG A 61 -3.19 11.44 3.44
CA ARG A 61 -3.76 11.53 2.09
C ARG A 61 -3.67 12.98 1.61
N LEU A 62 -2.88 13.22 0.58
CA LEU A 62 -2.71 14.54 -0.04
C LEU A 62 -3.72 14.81 -1.14
N ALA A 63 -3.99 13.79 -1.97
CA ALA A 63 -4.85 13.94 -3.13
C ALA A 63 -5.46 12.59 -3.54
N LYS A 64 -6.49 12.65 -4.38
CA LYS A 64 -7.04 11.50 -5.09
C LYS A 64 -7.19 11.82 -6.57
N MET A 65 -6.98 10.83 -7.44
CA MET A 65 -7.13 10.94 -8.90
C MET A 65 -7.78 9.67 -9.45
N ASN A 66 -8.43 9.75 -10.61
CA ASN A 66 -8.98 8.56 -11.25
C ASN A 66 -7.85 7.75 -11.92
N LEU A 67 -7.85 6.44 -11.72
CA LEU A 67 -6.83 5.54 -12.30
C LEU A 67 -6.82 5.55 -13.84
N GLU A 68 -7.99 5.72 -14.46
CA GLU A 68 -8.12 5.79 -15.91
C GLU A 68 -7.44 7.01 -16.52
N ASP A 69 -7.26 8.09 -15.74
CA ASP A 69 -6.56 9.28 -16.22
C ASP A 69 -5.06 9.02 -16.43
N LEU A 70 -4.47 8.09 -15.66
CA LEU A 70 -3.07 7.68 -15.86
C LEU A 70 -2.88 6.63 -16.96
N ARG A 71 -3.92 5.86 -17.28
CA ARG A 71 -3.85 4.80 -18.32
C ARG A 71 -3.94 5.34 -19.75
N LYS A 72 -4.28 6.61 -19.92
CA LYS A 72 -4.43 7.28 -21.22
C LYS A 72 -3.12 7.90 -21.75
N VAL A 73 -2.03 7.78 -21.00
CA VAL A 73 -0.71 8.36 -21.30
C VAL A 73 0.20 7.34 -21.98
#